data_AF-V9KZZ7-F1
#
_entry.id   AF-V9KZZ7-F1
#
_cell.length_a   1.000
_cell.length_b   1.000
_cell.length_c   1.000
_cell.angle_alpha   90.00
_cell.angle_beta   90.00
_cell.angle_gamma   90.00
#
_symmetry.space_group_name_H-M   'P 1'
#
loop_
_entity.id
_entity.type
_entity.pdbx_description
1 polymer ?
#
loop_
_entity_poly.entity_id
_entity_poly.type
_entity_poly.pdbx_seq_one_letter_code
_entity_poly.pdbx_strand_id
1 'polypeptide(L)'
;RHGFRRSPQGSVLWLFTVMLCLYSLFFSWRANLDITKPLFLGVVERFWLQSNLVVCALSGCGLASVCSTLQRLIGVKVIGERAEWLTAIVLIALQLHFNFRNCNQSSNYVVDKFARNILESMDSNAIILMRGDLPGNSLRYLHYCEGQRPNISLVDQEMMTYEWYLPKLAKHLPGVHFPGNRWQPMEETFSDGTITFNLHRFLNENKHKEIFVCIGLHEGDPTWKWSYSLWPWGCCEKLVPSKTIFRPEDWIRVTSNMYNWTEKYGSFDPLLWEAVANEEMWQARMKTPFFIFELAERPNQAESATAQLYTYAYQLYQEMVKTEEHPVNWHKNYAIACERMLRIHAQADVAVDPDFLLSETIKHFSLYVEKTEDDPQKDAITQMVSHLKSELQRMRKLSKG
;
A
#
# COMPACT_ATOMS: atom_id res chain seq x y z
N ARG A 1 -48.81 15.69 44.57
CA ARG A 1 -48.12 15.59 43.27
C ARG A 1 -46.75 16.24 43.40
N HIS A 2 -45.74 15.53 43.91
CA HIS A 2 -44.35 15.99 43.90
C HIS A 2 -43.74 15.56 42.56
N GLY A 3 -43.61 16.52 41.63
CA GLY A 3 -42.89 16.29 40.39
C GLY A 3 -41.40 16.11 40.70
N PHE A 4 -40.87 14.94 40.39
CA PHE A 4 -39.43 14.69 40.28
C PHE A 4 -38.85 15.67 39.26
N ARG A 5 -38.36 16.83 39.70
CA ARG A 5 -37.44 17.64 38.89
C ARG A 5 -36.14 16.84 38.79
N ARG A 6 -35.95 16.11 37.69
CA ARG A 6 -34.65 15.53 37.34
C ARG A 6 -33.62 16.65 37.39
N SER A 7 -32.51 16.45 38.10
CA SER A 7 -31.43 17.41 38.10
C SER A 7 -30.92 17.57 36.64
N PRO A 8 -30.58 18.79 36.20
CA PRO A 8 -30.05 19.02 34.84
C PRO A 8 -28.84 18.12 34.56
N GLN A 9 -27.98 17.91 35.55
CA GLN A 9 -26.80 17.03 35.47
C GLN A 9 -27.16 15.56 35.22
N GLY A 10 -28.18 15.01 35.88
CA GLY A 10 -28.62 13.64 35.65
C GLY A 10 -29.19 13.41 34.25
N SER A 11 -29.78 14.47 33.66
CA SER A 11 -30.30 14.42 32.30
C SER A 11 -29.18 14.44 31.24
N VAL A 12 -28.11 15.20 31.49
CA VAL A 12 -26.92 15.27 30.60
C VAL A 12 -26.09 13.99 30.65
N LEU A 13 -25.84 13.44 31.85
CA LEU A 13 -25.17 12.14 32.00
C LEU A 13 -25.91 11.02 31.27
N TRP A 14 -27.25 10.98 31.44
CA TRP A 14 -28.08 9.99 30.76
C TRP A 14 -28.01 10.15 29.24
N LEU A 15 -28.09 11.39 28.73
CA LEU A 15 -27.95 11.67 27.31
C LEU A 15 -26.61 11.18 26.75
N PHE A 16 -25.49 11.53 27.37
CA PHE A 16 -24.16 11.12 26.92
C PHE A 16 -23.99 9.60 26.94
N THR A 17 -24.46 8.93 28.00
CA THR A 17 -24.43 7.47 28.06
C THR A 17 -25.28 6.84 26.95
N VAL A 18 -26.48 7.35 26.70
CA VAL A 18 -27.33 6.87 25.60
C VAL A 18 -26.65 7.11 24.24
N MET A 19 -26.06 8.27 24.02
CA MET A 19 -25.31 8.57 22.79
C MET A 19 -24.15 7.60 22.59
N LEU A 20 -23.35 7.35 23.63
CA LEU A 20 -22.23 6.41 23.58
C LEU A 20 -22.71 4.99 23.25
N CYS A 21 -23.75 4.50 23.94
CA CYS A 21 -24.28 3.16 23.69
C CYS A 21 -24.86 3.03 22.28
N LEU A 22 -25.69 3.99 21.85
CA LEU A 22 -26.31 3.95 20.52
C LEU A 22 -25.26 4.03 19.41
N TYR A 23 -24.31 4.95 19.53
CA TYR A 23 -23.22 5.06 18.55
C TYR A 23 -22.40 3.77 18.51
N SER A 24 -21.96 3.26 19.66
CA SER A 24 -21.10 2.07 19.72
C SER A 24 -21.81 0.84 19.14
N LEU A 25 -23.09 0.63 19.46
CA LEU A 25 -23.86 -0.49 18.93
C LEU A 25 -24.11 -0.34 17.42
N PHE A 26 -24.54 0.84 16.98
CA PHE A 26 -24.86 1.08 15.58
C PHE A 26 -23.60 1.05 14.70
N PHE A 27 -22.52 1.68 15.15
CA PHE A 27 -21.25 1.68 14.44
C PHE A 27 -20.67 0.26 14.35
N SER A 28 -20.59 -0.48 15.45
CA SER A 28 -20.11 -1.87 15.43
C SER A 28 -21.00 -2.78 14.59
N TRP A 29 -22.32 -2.54 14.54
CA TRP A 29 -23.23 -3.30 13.68
C TRP A 29 -23.05 -2.99 12.18
N ARG A 30 -22.71 -1.74 11.84
CA ARG A 30 -22.58 -1.28 10.45
C ARG A 30 -21.15 -1.36 9.92
N ALA A 31 -20.15 -1.40 10.78
CA ALA A 31 -18.75 -1.52 10.42
C ALA A 31 -18.55 -2.88 9.74
N ASN A 32 -18.29 -2.85 8.43
CA ASN A 32 -18.13 -4.02 7.58
C ASN A 32 -16.67 -4.19 7.11
N LEU A 33 -15.73 -3.64 7.87
CA LEU A 33 -14.30 -3.78 7.60
C LEU A 33 -13.76 -5.02 8.32
N ASP A 34 -12.93 -5.78 7.63
CA ASP A 34 -12.23 -6.93 8.19
C ASP A 34 -11.12 -6.46 9.13
N ILE A 35 -11.40 -6.47 10.44
CA ILE A 35 -10.48 -6.03 11.49
C ILE A 35 -9.28 -6.97 11.70
N THR A 36 -9.24 -8.14 11.04
CA THR A 36 -8.04 -8.99 11.03
C THR A 36 -6.91 -8.36 10.23
N LYS A 37 -7.23 -7.45 9.31
CA LYS A 37 -6.25 -6.66 8.56
C LYS A 37 -5.83 -5.43 9.37
N PRO A 38 -4.54 -5.26 9.71
CA PRO A 38 -4.08 -4.18 10.60
C PRO A 38 -4.49 -2.78 10.15
N LEU A 39 -4.33 -2.45 8.86
CA LEU A 39 -4.73 -1.14 8.33
C LEU A 39 -6.23 -0.87 8.56
N PHE A 40 -7.09 -1.87 8.37
CA PHE A 40 -8.53 -1.72 8.53
C PHE A 40 -8.92 -1.55 9.99
N LEU A 41 -8.24 -2.26 10.91
CA LEU A 41 -8.38 -2.00 12.34
C LEU A 41 -8.03 -0.54 12.66
N GLY A 42 -6.87 -0.04 12.18
CA GLY A 42 -6.47 1.34 12.38
C GLY A 42 -7.46 2.36 11.77
N VAL A 43 -8.07 2.04 10.62
CA VAL A 43 -9.16 2.85 10.05
C VAL A 43 -10.36 2.88 10.98
N VAL A 44 -10.82 1.72 11.46
CA VAL A 44 -11.94 1.62 12.40
C VAL A 44 -11.68 2.41 13.69
N GLU A 45 -10.48 2.31 14.27
CA GLU A 45 -10.08 3.03 15.49
C GLU A 45 -10.27 4.55 15.37
N ARG A 46 -9.94 5.14 14.21
CA ARG A 46 -10.05 6.58 13.98
C ARG A 46 -11.50 7.08 13.98
N PHE A 47 -12.47 6.22 13.67
CA PHE A 47 -13.90 6.59 13.76
C PHE A 47 -14.40 6.71 15.20
N TRP A 48 -13.70 6.14 16.19
CA TRP A 48 -14.09 6.22 17.60
C TRP A 48 -13.82 7.57 18.26
N LEU A 49 -13.25 8.56 17.54
CA LEU A 49 -12.95 9.88 18.09
C LEU A 49 -14.18 10.56 18.74
N GLN A 50 -15.36 10.42 18.12
CA GLN A 50 -16.61 10.96 18.67
C GLN A 50 -17.01 10.28 19.98
N SER A 51 -16.91 8.95 20.06
CA SER A 51 -17.15 8.20 21.29
C SER A 51 -16.16 8.56 22.39
N ASN A 52 -14.88 8.74 22.04
CA ASN A 52 -13.84 9.13 22.98
C ASN A 52 -14.14 10.49 23.63
N LEU A 53 -14.65 11.47 22.87
CA LEU A 53 -15.09 12.75 23.44
C LEU A 53 -16.20 12.59 24.48
N VAL A 54 -17.17 11.71 24.22
CA VAL A 54 -18.24 11.40 25.17
C VAL A 54 -17.68 10.72 26.43
N VAL A 55 -16.77 9.76 26.27
CA VAL A 55 -16.08 9.12 27.39
C VAL A 55 -15.32 10.15 28.22
N CYS A 56 -14.57 11.08 27.61
CA CYS A 56 -13.88 12.16 28.33
C CYS A 56 -14.84 13.02 29.16
N ALA A 57 -16.02 13.38 28.61
CA ALA A 57 -17.03 14.13 29.35
C ALA A 57 -17.57 13.34 30.56
N LEU A 58 -17.90 12.05 30.35
CA LEU A 58 -18.35 11.16 31.43
C LEU A 58 -17.25 10.96 32.49
N SER A 59 -15.99 10.81 32.09
CA SER A 59 -14.83 10.72 32.99
C SER A 59 -14.67 11.98 33.84
N GLY A 60 -14.87 13.16 33.27
CA GLY A 60 -14.88 14.43 34.02
C GLY A 60 -15.98 14.47 35.08
N CYS A 61 -17.22 14.08 34.73
CA CYS A 61 -18.31 13.96 35.69
C CYS A 61 -18.02 12.91 36.78
N GLY A 62 -17.39 11.80 36.39
CA GLY A 62 -16.94 10.75 37.31
C GLY A 62 -15.91 11.27 38.32
N LEU A 63 -14.90 12.00 37.84
CA LEU A 63 -13.88 12.62 38.68
C LEU A 63 -14.50 13.58 39.71
N ALA A 64 -15.39 14.47 39.27
CA ALA A 64 -16.10 15.40 40.16
C ALA A 64 -16.95 14.66 41.23
N SER A 65 -17.59 13.55 40.84
CA SER A 65 -18.37 12.71 41.75
C SER A 65 -17.50 12.00 42.79
N VAL A 66 -16.32 11.52 42.38
CA VAL A 66 -15.34 10.90 43.29
C VAL A 66 -14.75 11.95 44.25
N CYS A 67 -14.33 13.10 43.75
CA CYS A 67 -13.79 14.20 44.56
C CYS A 67 -14.80 14.69 45.59
N SER A 68 -16.06 14.92 45.21
CA SER A 68 -17.10 15.34 46.15
C SER A 68 -17.42 14.29 47.21
N THR A 69 -17.39 13.00 46.86
CA THR A 69 -17.57 11.90 47.82
C THR A 69 -16.41 11.82 48.81
N LEU A 70 -15.17 11.93 48.33
CA LEU A 70 -13.97 11.95 49.17
C LEU A 70 -13.96 13.16 50.13
N GLN A 71 -14.33 14.34 49.65
CA GLN A 71 -14.45 15.54 50.49
C GLN A 71 -15.47 15.34 51.62
N ARG A 72 -16.59 14.67 51.33
CA ARG A 72 -17.62 14.35 52.34
C ARG A 72 -17.10 13.37 53.39
N LEU A 73 -16.26 12.41 53.00
CA LEU A 73 -15.67 11.42 53.90
C LEU A 73 -14.54 12.01 54.77
N ILE A 74 -13.72 12.90 54.21
CA ILE A 74 -12.52 13.45 54.87
C ILE A 74 -12.81 14.75 55.63
N GLY A 75 -13.93 15.43 55.36
CA GLY A 75 -14.42 16.57 56.14
C GLY A 75 -13.74 17.91 55.86
N VAL A 76 -12.90 18.03 54.83
CA VAL A 76 -12.15 19.27 54.50
C VAL A 76 -12.68 19.90 53.21
N LYS A 77 -13.62 20.85 53.32
CA LYS A 77 -14.31 21.48 52.17
C LYS A 77 -13.43 22.42 51.33
N VAL A 78 -12.53 23.19 51.94
CA VAL A 78 -11.81 24.30 51.26
C VAL A 78 -10.62 23.82 50.41
N ILE A 79 -10.05 22.65 50.73
CA ILE A 79 -8.98 22.03 49.92
C ILE A 79 -9.56 21.33 48.69
N GLY A 80 -10.87 21.00 48.72
CA GLY A 80 -11.53 20.14 47.75
C GLY A 80 -11.61 20.68 46.31
N GLU A 81 -12.07 21.92 46.11
CA GLU A 81 -12.28 22.49 44.78
C GLU A 81 -10.95 22.73 44.05
N ARG A 82 -9.93 23.25 44.75
CA ARG A 82 -8.59 23.43 44.17
C ARG A 82 -7.90 22.10 43.88
N ALA A 83 -8.15 21.07 44.70
CA ALA A 83 -7.61 19.74 44.48
C ALA A 83 -8.22 19.06 43.24
N GLU A 84 -9.50 19.27 42.94
CA GLU A 84 -10.13 18.75 41.71
C GLU A 84 -9.47 19.33 40.45
N TRP A 85 -9.34 20.65 40.37
CA TRP A 85 -8.66 21.32 39.26
C TRP A 85 -7.20 20.90 39.16
N LEU A 86 -6.48 20.82 40.29
CA LEU A 86 -5.10 20.36 40.31
C LEU A 86 -4.99 18.92 39.78
N THR A 87 -5.90 18.03 40.21
CA THR A 87 -5.92 16.64 39.75
C THR A 87 -6.18 16.56 38.25
N ALA A 88 -7.15 17.32 37.74
CA ALA A 88 -7.42 17.39 36.30
C ALA A 88 -6.20 17.90 35.51
N ILE A 89 -5.55 18.98 35.98
CA ILE A 89 -4.33 19.53 35.35
C ILE A 89 -3.20 18.52 35.36
N VAL A 90 -2.96 17.84 36.49
CA VAL A 90 -1.92 16.79 36.59
C VAL A 90 -2.23 15.65 35.62
N LEU A 91 -3.47 15.17 35.55
CA LEU A 91 -3.86 14.11 34.62
C LEU A 91 -3.65 14.52 33.16
N ILE A 92 -4.04 15.74 32.78
CA ILE A 92 -3.80 16.27 31.44
C ILE A 92 -2.30 16.38 31.16
N ALA A 93 -1.51 16.91 32.11
CA ALA A 93 -0.07 17.04 31.96
C ALA A 93 0.63 15.68 31.81
N LEU A 94 0.22 14.66 32.58
CA LEU A 94 0.71 13.30 32.43
C LEU A 94 0.31 12.70 31.08
N GLN A 95 -0.94 12.87 30.65
CA GLN A 95 -1.39 12.41 29.33
C GLN A 95 -0.59 13.07 28.20
N LEU A 96 -0.35 14.38 28.27
CA LEU A 96 0.51 15.06 27.30
C LEU A 96 1.93 14.52 27.36
N HIS A 97 2.55 14.43 28.54
CA HIS A 97 3.93 13.99 28.67
C HIS A 97 4.15 12.58 28.12
N PHE A 98 3.31 11.61 28.49
CA PHE A 98 3.45 10.22 28.06
C PHE A 98 3.09 10.00 26.59
N ASN A 99 2.11 10.74 26.05
CA ASN A 99 1.67 10.55 24.66
C ASN A 99 2.31 11.51 23.66
N PHE A 100 3.01 12.57 24.09
CA PHE A 100 3.57 13.58 23.19
C PHE A 100 4.46 12.96 22.13
N ARG A 101 5.34 12.03 22.50
CA ARG A 101 6.24 11.36 21.54
C ARG A 101 5.47 10.61 20.44
N ASN A 102 4.37 9.94 20.80
CA ASN A 102 3.57 9.15 19.86
C ASN A 102 2.68 10.06 18.99
N CYS A 103 2.17 11.15 19.57
CA CYS A 103 1.33 12.11 18.86
C CYS A 103 2.12 13.17 18.08
N ASN A 104 3.43 13.30 18.32
CA ASN A 104 4.27 14.26 17.62
C ASN A 104 4.53 13.76 16.19
N GLN A 105 3.77 14.31 15.24
CA GLN A 105 3.87 14.00 13.81
C GLN A 105 4.64 15.08 13.02
N SER A 106 5.40 15.96 13.69
CA SER A 106 6.10 17.09 13.06
C SER A 106 7.14 16.70 12.00
N SER A 107 7.66 15.47 12.06
CA SER A 107 8.60 14.93 11.08
C SER A 107 7.98 13.87 10.16
N ASN A 108 6.66 13.67 10.22
CA ASN A 108 6.01 12.64 9.43
C ASN A 108 5.70 13.17 8.02
N TYR A 109 6.62 12.86 7.10
CA TYR A 109 6.51 13.20 5.68
C TYR A 109 6.48 11.95 4.80
N VAL A 110 6.17 10.78 5.34
CA VAL A 110 6.31 9.50 4.60
C VAL A 110 5.37 9.46 3.40
N VAL A 111 4.10 9.81 3.59
CA VAL A 111 3.10 9.85 2.52
C VAL A 111 3.35 11.01 1.54
N ASP A 112 3.86 12.15 2.03
CA ASP A 112 4.30 13.27 1.18
C ASP A 112 5.46 12.85 0.25
N LYS A 113 6.52 12.25 0.82
CA LYS A 113 7.65 11.71 0.07
C LYS A 113 7.20 10.66 -0.94
N PHE A 114 6.25 9.79 -0.57
CA PHE A 114 5.70 8.77 -1.46
C PHE A 114 5.08 9.42 -2.71
N ALA A 115 4.19 10.40 -2.49
CA ALA A 115 3.51 11.08 -3.58
C ALA A 115 4.46 11.93 -4.44
N ARG A 116 5.43 12.62 -3.83
CA ARG A 116 6.45 13.38 -4.57
C ARG A 116 7.29 12.48 -5.47
N ASN A 117 7.77 11.35 -4.94
CA ASN A 117 8.54 10.37 -5.72
C ASN A 117 7.76 9.86 -6.93
N ILE A 118 6.46 9.56 -6.76
CA ILE A 118 5.61 9.16 -7.88
C ILE A 118 5.42 10.30 -8.88
N LEU A 119 5.08 11.51 -8.44
CA LEU A 119 4.83 12.65 -9.33
C LEU A 119 6.07 13.07 -10.14
N GLU A 120 7.23 13.08 -9.49
CA GLU A 120 8.50 13.47 -10.09
C GLU A 120 8.94 12.47 -11.16
N SER A 121 8.64 11.17 -10.97
CA SER A 121 9.02 10.14 -11.94
C SER A 121 8.18 10.10 -13.21
N MET A 122 7.08 10.84 -13.29
CA MET A 122 6.15 10.73 -14.42
C MET A 122 6.64 11.51 -15.64
N ASP A 123 6.27 11.03 -16.83
CA ASP A 123 6.47 11.76 -18.07
C ASP A 123 5.68 13.09 -18.07
N SER A 124 6.16 14.08 -18.82
CA SER A 124 5.41 15.31 -19.01
C SER A 124 4.13 15.04 -19.82
N ASN A 125 3.02 15.67 -19.47
CA ASN A 125 1.73 15.49 -20.16
C ASN A 125 1.11 14.08 -20.05
N ALA A 126 1.49 13.31 -19.02
CA ALA A 126 0.96 11.98 -18.77
C ALA A 126 -0.43 11.98 -18.11
N ILE A 127 -1.18 10.89 -18.30
CA ILE A 127 -2.40 10.56 -17.57
C ILE A 127 -2.04 9.51 -16.51
N ILE A 128 -2.44 9.76 -15.26
CA ILE A 128 -2.26 8.81 -14.16
C ILE A 128 -3.64 8.32 -13.71
N LEU A 129 -3.88 7.03 -13.92
CA LEU A 129 -5.03 6.30 -13.43
C LEU A 129 -4.74 5.83 -12.00
N MET A 130 -5.27 6.56 -11.02
CA MET A 130 -5.08 6.27 -9.59
C MET A 130 -6.10 5.24 -9.11
N ARG A 131 -5.68 4.34 -8.22
CA ARG A 131 -6.55 3.37 -7.56
C ARG A 131 -6.40 3.42 -6.04
N GLY A 132 -7.51 3.47 -5.33
CA GLY A 132 -7.56 3.48 -3.87
C GLY A 132 -7.07 4.79 -3.22
N ASP A 133 -7.14 4.80 -1.90
CA ASP A 133 -7.00 6.03 -1.10
C ASP A 133 -5.58 6.60 -1.10
N LEU A 134 -4.55 5.75 -1.09
CA LEU A 134 -3.16 6.20 -0.95
C LEU A 134 -2.73 7.08 -2.13
N PRO A 135 -2.67 6.61 -3.38
CA PRO A 135 -2.29 7.46 -4.51
C PRO A 135 -3.40 8.49 -4.79
N GLY A 136 -4.66 8.13 -4.63
CA GLY A 136 -5.80 9.03 -4.87
C GLY A 136 -5.72 10.31 -4.04
N ASN A 137 -5.58 10.21 -2.72
CA ASN A 137 -5.56 11.39 -1.85
C ASN A 137 -4.20 12.11 -1.88
N SER A 138 -3.10 11.37 -1.82
CA SER A 138 -1.77 11.96 -1.71
C SER A 138 -1.32 12.71 -2.98
N LEU A 139 -1.53 12.12 -4.16
CA LEU A 139 -1.18 12.77 -5.44
C LEU A 139 -2.10 13.98 -5.70
N ARG A 140 -3.40 13.86 -5.40
CA ARG A 140 -4.34 14.97 -5.56
C ARG A 140 -4.01 16.16 -4.67
N TYR A 141 -3.60 15.92 -3.42
CA TYR A 141 -3.21 17.00 -2.53
C TYR A 141 -2.03 17.78 -3.11
N LEU A 142 -0.94 17.10 -3.48
CA LEU A 142 0.23 17.76 -4.06
C LEU A 142 -0.11 18.47 -5.38
N HIS A 143 -0.90 17.84 -6.24
CA HIS A 143 -1.22 18.40 -7.55
C HIS A 143 -2.19 19.58 -7.49
N TYR A 144 -3.32 19.45 -6.79
CA TYR A 144 -4.37 20.46 -6.79
C TYR A 144 -4.24 21.49 -5.67
N CYS A 145 -3.65 21.13 -4.52
CA CYS A 145 -3.49 22.07 -3.40
C CYS A 145 -2.11 22.74 -3.41
N GLU A 146 -1.03 22.00 -3.71
CA GLU A 146 0.32 22.57 -3.77
C GLU A 146 0.77 22.98 -5.18
N GLY A 147 0.01 22.66 -6.23
CA GLY A 147 0.34 23.00 -7.61
C GLY A 147 1.51 22.22 -8.20
N GLN A 148 1.83 21.04 -7.64
CA GLN A 148 2.91 20.20 -8.14
C GLN A 148 2.54 19.53 -9.46
N ARG A 149 3.47 19.52 -10.42
CA ARG A 149 3.29 18.90 -11.75
C ARG A 149 1.95 19.28 -12.42
N PRO A 150 1.65 20.57 -12.67
CA PRO A 150 0.37 20.98 -13.27
C PRO A 150 0.18 20.46 -14.71
N ASN A 151 1.23 19.88 -15.29
CA ASN A 151 1.26 19.33 -16.64
C ASN A 151 0.77 17.88 -16.75
N ILE A 152 0.42 17.19 -15.66
CA ILE A 152 -0.14 15.82 -15.71
C ILE A 152 -1.66 15.84 -15.46
N SER A 153 -2.34 14.75 -15.75
CA SER A 153 -3.77 14.59 -15.45
C SER A 153 -3.98 13.41 -14.50
N LEU A 154 -4.62 13.66 -13.35
CA LEU A 154 -4.95 12.63 -12.36
C LEU A 154 -6.40 12.19 -12.53
N VAL A 155 -6.61 10.90 -12.85
CA VAL A 155 -7.94 10.31 -13.06
C VAL A 155 -8.13 9.17 -12.07
N ASP A 156 -9.23 9.20 -11.32
CA ASP A 156 -9.54 8.17 -10.33
C ASP A 156 -10.34 7.05 -10.99
N GLN A 157 -9.73 5.86 -11.01
CA GLN A 157 -10.28 4.66 -11.66
C GLN A 157 -11.64 4.24 -11.09
N GLU A 158 -11.76 4.21 -9.77
CA GLU A 158 -12.97 3.72 -9.10
C GLU A 158 -14.09 4.76 -9.24
N MET A 159 -13.73 6.04 -9.16
CA MET A 159 -14.70 7.12 -9.27
C MET A 159 -15.32 7.21 -10.67
N MET A 160 -14.58 6.85 -11.74
CA MET A 160 -15.13 6.79 -13.11
C MET A 160 -16.32 5.83 -13.27
N THR A 161 -16.51 4.90 -12.35
CA THR A 161 -17.65 3.96 -12.35
C THR A 161 -18.95 4.59 -11.82
N TYR A 162 -18.87 5.77 -11.18
CA TYR A 162 -20.04 6.47 -10.63
C TYR A 162 -20.62 7.47 -11.63
N GLU A 163 -21.96 7.52 -11.70
CA GLU A 163 -22.73 8.36 -12.64
C GLU A 163 -22.43 9.85 -12.50
N TRP A 164 -22.01 10.31 -11.33
CA TRP A 164 -21.77 11.73 -11.07
C TRP A 164 -20.35 12.18 -11.39
N TYR A 165 -19.37 11.27 -11.51
CA TYR A 165 -17.96 11.64 -11.53
C TYR A 165 -17.59 12.36 -12.82
N LEU A 166 -17.68 11.71 -13.96
CA LEU A 166 -17.26 12.30 -15.23
C LEU A 166 -18.09 13.54 -15.61
N PRO A 167 -19.43 13.57 -15.45
CA PRO A 167 -20.20 14.79 -15.71
C PRO A 167 -19.73 16.01 -14.90
N LYS A 168 -19.17 15.80 -13.70
CA LYS A 168 -18.68 16.89 -12.85
C LYS A 168 -17.20 17.21 -13.04
N LEU A 169 -16.36 16.18 -13.17
CA LEU A 169 -14.89 16.29 -13.08
C LEU A 169 -14.20 16.32 -14.44
N ALA A 170 -14.79 15.75 -15.50
CA ALA A 170 -14.12 15.66 -16.80
C ALA A 170 -13.71 17.05 -17.36
N LYS A 171 -14.54 18.07 -17.14
CA LYS A 171 -14.24 19.47 -17.53
C LYS A 171 -13.02 20.07 -16.85
N HIS A 172 -12.56 19.48 -15.74
CA HIS A 172 -11.39 19.90 -14.98
C HIS A 172 -10.14 19.07 -15.34
N LEU A 173 -10.23 18.18 -16.33
CA LEU A 173 -9.13 17.33 -16.79
C LEU A 173 -8.80 17.65 -18.26
N PRO A 174 -8.23 18.85 -18.54
CA PRO A 174 -7.96 19.27 -19.91
C PRO A 174 -7.00 18.31 -20.62
N GLY A 175 -7.33 17.95 -21.85
CA GLY A 175 -6.55 17.03 -22.67
C GLY A 175 -6.69 15.56 -22.31
N VAL A 176 -7.66 15.19 -21.48
CA VAL A 176 -8.14 13.80 -21.32
C VAL A 176 -9.47 13.66 -22.06
N HIS A 177 -9.55 12.70 -22.98
CA HIS A 177 -10.74 12.43 -23.77
C HIS A 177 -11.51 11.24 -23.20
N PHE A 178 -12.68 11.50 -22.63
CA PHE A 178 -13.56 10.45 -22.12
C PHE A 178 -14.56 10.03 -23.22
N PRO A 179 -14.61 8.74 -23.61
CA PRO A 179 -15.50 8.28 -24.69
C PRO A 179 -16.99 8.20 -24.31
N GLY A 180 -17.34 8.52 -23.06
CA GLY A 180 -18.70 8.49 -22.54
C GLY A 180 -18.78 9.10 -21.14
N ASN A 181 -19.87 8.81 -20.43
CA ASN A 181 -20.21 9.39 -19.13
C ASN A 181 -19.83 8.49 -17.94
N ARG A 182 -19.54 7.21 -18.18
CA ARG A 182 -19.27 6.24 -17.12
C ARG A 182 -18.38 5.10 -17.62
N TRP A 183 -17.38 4.72 -16.85
CA TRP A 183 -16.57 3.54 -17.15
C TRP A 183 -17.34 2.26 -16.78
N GLN A 184 -17.54 1.38 -17.75
CA GLN A 184 -18.00 0.00 -17.54
C GLN A 184 -17.32 -0.95 -18.55
N PRO A 185 -17.15 -2.25 -18.22
CA PRO A 185 -16.52 -3.20 -19.13
C PRO A 185 -17.29 -3.39 -20.45
N MET A 186 -18.61 -3.21 -20.41
CA MET A 186 -19.49 -3.27 -21.58
C MET A 186 -19.92 -1.86 -22.01
N GLU A 187 -19.82 -1.60 -23.31
CA GLU A 187 -20.28 -0.35 -23.92
C GLU A 187 -21.77 -0.42 -24.21
N GLU A 188 -22.52 0.47 -23.57
CA GLU A 188 -23.98 0.54 -23.63
C GLU A 188 -24.43 1.99 -23.67
N THR A 189 -25.63 2.21 -24.19
CA THR A 189 -26.33 3.49 -24.07
C THR A 189 -27.63 3.21 -23.33
N PHE A 190 -27.74 3.76 -22.13
CA PHE A 190 -28.93 3.61 -21.29
C PHE A 190 -30.05 4.53 -21.79
N SER A 191 -31.29 4.21 -21.39
CA SER A 191 -32.50 4.96 -21.78
C SER A 191 -32.52 6.40 -21.26
N ASP A 192 -31.73 6.71 -20.22
CA ASP A 192 -31.54 8.05 -19.68
C ASP A 192 -30.50 8.88 -20.45
N GLY A 193 -29.89 8.30 -21.50
CA GLY A 193 -28.83 8.93 -22.30
C GLY A 193 -27.42 8.74 -21.76
N THR A 194 -27.23 7.99 -20.67
CA THR A 194 -25.91 7.65 -20.15
C THR A 194 -25.17 6.74 -21.12
N ILE A 195 -24.00 7.17 -21.60
CA ILE A 195 -23.13 6.38 -22.48
C ILE A 195 -21.99 5.78 -21.64
N THR A 196 -21.81 4.47 -21.69
CA THR A 196 -20.66 3.82 -21.05
C THR A 196 -19.52 3.59 -22.04
N PHE A 197 -18.30 3.49 -21.51
CA PHE A 197 -17.12 3.11 -22.27
C PHE A 197 -16.28 2.11 -21.49
N ASN A 198 -15.58 1.23 -22.19
CA ASN A 198 -14.58 0.35 -21.60
C ASN A 198 -13.17 0.98 -21.63
N LEU A 199 -12.24 0.37 -20.90
CA LEU A 199 -10.89 0.87 -20.77
C LEU A 199 -10.16 0.89 -22.11
N HIS A 200 -10.33 -0.12 -22.96
CA HIS A 200 -9.68 -0.09 -24.28
C HIS A 200 -10.07 1.15 -25.09
N ARG A 201 -11.35 1.50 -25.13
CA ARG A 201 -11.83 2.68 -25.85
C ARG A 201 -11.22 3.95 -25.25
N PHE A 202 -11.16 4.05 -23.91
CA PHE A 202 -10.48 5.15 -23.24
C PHE A 202 -9.00 5.26 -23.64
N LEU A 203 -8.26 4.15 -23.69
CA LEU A 203 -6.85 4.16 -24.10
C LEU A 203 -6.68 4.62 -25.56
N ASN A 204 -7.57 4.18 -26.45
CA ASN A 204 -7.51 4.57 -27.87
C ASN A 204 -7.78 6.06 -28.10
N GLU A 205 -8.74 6.65 -27.39
CA GLU A 205 -9.04 8.09 -27.45
C GLU A 205 -7.90 8.95 -26.84
N ASN A 206 -7.05 8.34 -26.01
CA ASN A 206 -5.95 9.02 -25.32
C ASN A 206 -4.54 8.57 -25.77
N LYS A 207 -4.41 7.95 -26.94
CA LYS A 207 -3.14 7.44 -27.47
C LYS A 207 -2.06 8.50 -27.69
N HIS A 208 -2.41 9.78 -27.65
CA HIS A 208 -1.49 10.92 -27.76
C HIS A 208 -0.78 11.26 -26.44
N LYS A 209 -1.15 10.60 -25.33
CA LYS A 209 -0.51 10.75 -24.02
C LYS A 209 -0.02 9.41 -23.49
N GLU A 210 1.05 9.47 -22.71
CA GLU A 210 1.48 8.31 -21.92
C GLU A 210 0.51 8.09 -20.75
N ILE A 211 0.12 6.85 -20.52
CA ILE A 211 -0.88 6.47 -19.51
C ILE A 211 -0.23 5.53 -18.50
N PHE A 212 -0.31 5.90 -17.23
CA PHE A 212 0.21 5.14 -16.10
C PHE A 212 -0.93 4.72 -15.19
N VAL A 213 -0.81 3.55 -14.56
CA VAL A 213 -1.72 3.05 -13.53
C VAL A 213 -0.95 2.91 -12.23
N CYS A 214 -1.44 3.50 -11.14
CA CYS A 214 -0.73 3.48 -9.86
C CYS A 214 -1.43 2.58 -8.85
N ILE A 215 -0.66 1.66 -8.25
CA ILE A 215 -1.16 0.57 -7.39
C ILE A 215 -2.19 -0.31 -8.13
N GLY A 216 -1.86 -0.61 -9.39
CA GLY A 216 -2.59 -1.55 -10.23
C GLY A 216 -3.84 -0.96 -10.91
N LEU A 217 -4.33 -1.74 -11.85
CA LEU A 217 -5.51 -1.43 -12.64
C LEU A 217 -6.73 -2.16 -12.08
N HIS A 218 -7.92 -1.57 -12.21
CA HIS A 218 -9.17 -2.23 -11.80
C HIS A 218 -9.40 -3.54 -12.59
N GLU A 219 -9.60 -4.65 -11.88
CA GLU A 219 -9.69 -5.99 -12.48
C GLU A 219 -11.00 -6.26 -13.24
N GLY A 220 -12.04 -5.47 -12.97
CA GLY A 220 -13.37 -5.67 -13.56
C GLY A 220 -13.45 -5.41 -15.07
N ASP A 221 -12.42 -4.80 -15.67
CA ASP A 221 -12.38 -4.53 -17.11
C ASP A 221 -11.12 -5.14 -17.76
N PRO A 222 -11.23 -6.32 -18.38
CA PRO A 222 -10.11 -6.97 -19.06
C PRO A 222 -9.92 -6.47 -20.50
N THR A 223 -10.74 -5.53 -20.99
CA THR A 223 -10.77 -5.18 -22.42
C THR A 223 -9.40 -4.74 -22.91
N TRP A 224 -8.64 -3.93 -22.17
CA TRP A 224 -7.30 -3.46 -22.54
C TRP A 224 -6.27 -4.57 -22.88
N LYS A 225 -6.42 -5.79 -22.36
CA LYS A 225 -5.42 -6.87 -22.49
C LYS A 225 -5.16 -7.33 -23.92
N TRP A 226 -6.11 -7.12 -24.85
CA TRP A 226 -5.94 -7.46 -26.26
C TRP A 226 -4.91 -6.62 -27.03
N SER A 227 -4.62 -5.39 -26.57
CA SER A 227 -3.85 -4.41 -27.36
C SER A 227 -2.83 -3.63 -26.52
N TYR A 228 -2.86 -3.78 -25.20
CA TYR A 228 -1.90 -3.19 -24.28
C TYR A 228 -1.30 -4.23 -23.33
N SER A 229 -0.10 -3.92 -22.86
CA SER A 229 0.65 -4.61 -21.81
C SER A 229 0.98 -3.62 -20.70
N LEU A 230 1.12 -4.10 -19.46
CA LEU A 230 1.58 -3.30 -18.33
C LEU A 230 3.08 -3.50 -18.15
N TRP A 231 3.85 -2.41 -18.24
CA TRP A 231 5.28 -2.42 -17.98
C TRP A 231 5.57 -1.73 -16.65
N PRO A 232 6.46 -2.25 -15.81
CA PRO A 232 6.67 -1.74 -14.46
C PRO A 232 7.27 -0.31 -14.47
N TRP A 233 6.74 0.56 -13.61
CA TRP A 233 7.17 1.94 -13.40
C TRP A 233 7.15 2.30 -11.90
N GLY A 234 7.93 1.55 -11.12
CA GLY A 234 7.97 1.68 -9.66
C GLY A 234 6.63 1.29 -9.00
N CYS A 235 6.01 2.19 -8.23
CA CYS A 235 4.69 1.95 -7.63
C CYS A 235 3.57 1.94 -8.67
N CYS A 236 3.85 2.44 -9.87
CA CYS A 236 2.93 2.47 -10.99
C CYS A 236 3.38 1.51 -12.10
N GLU A 237 2.57 1.41 -13.14
CA GLU A 237 2.84 0.64 -14.36
C GLU A 237 2.45 1.48 -15.56
N LYS A 238 3.23 1.41 -16.62
CA LYS A 238 2.97 2.08 -17.90
C LYS A 238 2.11 1.18 -18.78
N LEU A 239 1.02 1.71 -19.32
CA LEU A 239 0.22 1.04 -20.34
C LEU A 239 0.89 1.23 -21.70
N VAL A 240 1.43 0.14 -22.23
CA VAL A 240 2.22 0.15 -23.47
C VAL A 240 1.51 -0.71 -24.53
N PRO A 241 1.35 -0.25 -25.78
CA PRO A 241 0.76 -1.07 -26.84
C PRO A 241 1.49 -2.41 -26.98
N SER A 242 0.76 -3.53 -27.08
CA SER A 242 1.33 -4.89 -27.04
C SER A 242 2.30 -5.21 -28.19
N LYS A 243 2.28 -4.42 -29.27
CA LYS A 243 3.23 -4.54 -30.40
C LYS A 243 4.57 -3.83 -30.15
N THR A 244 4.70 -3.12 -29.04
CA THR A 244 5.92 -2.37 -28.71
C THR A 244 7.03 -3.34 -28.31
N ILE A 245 8.21 -3.18 -28.90
CA ILE A 245 9.38 -4.00 -28.60
C ILE A 245 9.94 -3.59 -27.24
N PHE A 246 10.01 -4.54 -26.31
CA PHE A 246 10.64 -4.34 -25.01
C PHE A 246 12.16 -4.40 -25.15
N ARG A 247 12.85 -3.38 -24.62
CA ARG A 247 14.32 -3.32 -24.57
C ARG A 247 14.76 -3.34 -23.10
N PRO A 248 15.24 -4.49 -22.59
CA PRO A 248 15.53 -4.65 -21.17
C PRO A 248 16.51 -3.62 -20.62
N GLU A 249 17.65 -3.40 -21.28
CA GLU A 249 18.69 -2.48 -20.80
C GLU A 249 18.21 -1.04 -20.65
N ASP A 250 17.45 -0.55 -21.64
CA ASP A 250 16.85 0.78 -21.61
C ASP A 250 15.86 0.91 -20.46
N TRP A 251 15.03 -0.12 -20.26
CA TRP A 251 14.02 -0.12 -19.20
C TRP A 251 14.62 -0.22 -17.80
N ILE A 252 15.64 -1.07 -17.63
CA ILE A 252 16.40 -1.20 -16.38
C ILE A 252 17.01 0.16 -16.02
N ARG A 253 17.73 0.79 -16.96
CA ARG A 253 18.37 2.09 -16.72
C ARG A 253 17.41 3.16 -16.22
N VAL A 254 16.19 3.20 -16.77
CA VAL A 254 15.17 4.19 -16.39
C VAL A 254 14.53 3.84 -15.03
N THR A 255 14.40 2.56 -14.69
CA THR A 255 13.68 2.13 -13.48
C THR A 255 14.55 1.92 -12.24
N SER A 256 15.85 1.66 -12.37
CA SER A 256 16.70 1.27 -11.22
C SER A 256 16.83 2.32 -10.10
N ASN A 257 16.71 3.61 -10.42
CA ASN A 257 16.86 4.70 -9.42
C ASN A 257 15.72 5.73 -9.53
N MET A 258 14.51 5.24 -9.81
CA MET A 258 13.36 6.12 -10.03
C MET A 258 12.95 6.92 -8.79
N TYR A 259 13.14 6.35 -7.60
CA TYR A 259 12.70 6.93 -6.35
C TYR A 259 13.85 7.17 -5.39
N ASN A 260 13.87 8.36 -4.78
CA ASN A 260 14.69 8.68 -3.62
C ASN A 260 13.96 8.30 -2.33
N TRP A 261 13.88 6.98 -2.06
CA TRP A 261 13.21 6.42 -0.88
C TRP A 261 14.21 5.94 0.17
N THR A 262 14.25 6.62 1.31
CA THR A 262 15.22 6.37 2.40
C THR A 262 14.61 5.69 3.62
N GLU A 263 13.30 5.47 3.65
CA GLU A 263 12.61 4.91 4.82
C GLU A 263 12.87 3.40 4.94
N LYS A 264 13.32 2.97 6.12
CA LYS A 264 13.66 1.56 6.38
C LYS A 264 12.44 0.65 6.25
N TYR A 265 12.66 -0.56 5.76
CA TYR A 265 11.59 -1.56 5.62
C TYR A 265 11.04 -1.96 7.00
N GLY A 266 9.72 -2.08 7.11
CA GLY A 266 9.06 -2.54 8.34
C GLY A 266 9.22 -1.60 9.55
N SER A 267 9.59 -0.34 9.32
CA SER A 267 9.83 0.64 10.39
C SER A 267 8.57 1.34 10.92
N PHE A 268 7.42 1.08 10.32
CA PHE A 268 6.13 1.70 10.67
C PHE A 268 5.14 0.67 11.21
N ASP A 269 4.25 1.13 12.08
CA ASP A 269 3.15 0.33 12.60
C ASP A 269 2.19 -0.08 11.45
N PRO A 270 1.90 -1.39 11.27
CA PRO A 270 1.00 -1.88 10.22
C PRO A 270 -0.42 -1.29 10.23
N LEU A 271 -0.87 -0.67 11.32
CA LEU A 271 -2.17 0.03 11.40
C LEU A 271 -2.17 1.38 10.64
N LEU A 272 -1.00 1.87 10.24
CA LEU A 272 -0.79 3.20 9.69
C LEU A 272 -0.60 3.21 8.17
N TRP A 273 -0.94 4.33 7.53
CA TRP A 273 -0.78 4.50 6.08
C TRP A 273 0.70 4.60 5.68
N GLU A 274 1.56 5.02 6.59
CA GLU A 274 3.02 5.07 6.44
C GLU A 274 3.60 3.69 6.19
N ALA A 275 3.07 2.65 6.85
CA ALA A 275 3.45 1.26 6.60
C ALA A 275 3.04 0.82 5.19
N VAL A 276 1.84 1.19 4.75
CA VAL A 276 1.35 0.89 3.39
C VAL A 276 2.22 1.58 2.34
N ALA A 277 2.48 2.88 2.50
CA ALA A 277 3.34 3.64 1.60
C ALA A 277 4.76 3.07 1.56
N ASN A 278 5.32 2.70 2.71
CA ASN A 278 6.63 2.06 2.77
C ASN A 278 6.65 0.70 2.07
N GLU A 279 5.66 -0.15 2.31
CA GLU A 279 5.52 -1.44 1.62
C GLU A 279 5.44 -1.26 0.10
N GLU A 280 4.61 -0.35 -0.40
CA GLU A 280 4.50 -0.06 -1.84
C GLU A 280 5.83 0.41 -2.46
N MET A 281 6.58 1.27 -1.76
CA MET A 281 7.88 1.77 -2.24
C MET A 281 8.95 0.68 -2.23
N TRP A 282 8.90 -0.26 -1.29
CA TRP A 282 9.79 -1.41 -1.27
C TRP A 282 9.38 -2.40 -2.38
N GLN A 283 8.12 -2.81 -2.47
CA GLN A 283 7.64 -3.72 -3.51
C GLN A 283 7.86 -3.15 -4.93
N ALA A 284 7.81 -1.84 -5.12
CA ALA A 284 8.14 -1.18 -6.38
C ALA A 284 9.51 -1.57 -6.95
N ARG A 285 10.51 -1.80 -6.08
CA ARG A 285 11.88 -2.16 -6.50
C ARG A 285 11.96 -3.52 -7.17
N MET A 286 11.07 -4.46 -6.84
CA MET A 286 11.05 -5.79 -7.45
C MET A 286 10.25 -5.89 -8.74
N LYS A 287 9.47 -4.87 -9.11
CA LYS A 287 8.57 -4.99 -10.27
C LYS A 287 9.32 -5.15 -11.60
N THR A 288 10.42 -4.42 -11.81
CA THR A 288 11.26 -4.56 -13.01
C THR A 288 11.89 -5.95 -13.14
N PRO A 289 12.65 -6.46 -12.15
CA PRO A 289 13.22 -7.80 -12.27
C PRO A 289 12.16 -8.90 -12.35
N PHE A 290 11.03 -8.76 -11.65
CA PHE A 290 9.91 -9.69 -11.76
C PHE A 290 9.33 -9.73 -13.18
N PHE A 291 9.06 -8.56 -13.78
CA PHE A 291 8.56 -8.47 -15.14
C PHE A 291 9.54 -9.07 -16.17
N ILE A 292 10.84 -8.77 -16.04
CA ILE A 292 11.87 -9.34 -16.94
C ILE A 292 11.93 -10.86 -16.81
N PHE A 293 11.81 -11.37 -15.58
CA PHE A 293 11.74 -12.81 -15.33
C PHE A 293 10.50 -13.43 -15.98
N GLU A 294 9.32 -12.82 -15.86
CA GLU A 294 8.10 -13.30 -16.55
C GLU A 294 8.23 -13.26 -18.08
N LEU A 295 8.95 -12.27 -18.62
CA LEU A 295 9.27 -12.25 -20.04
C LEU A 295 10.11 -13.46 -20.45
N ALA A 296 11.09 -13.87 -19.63
CA ALA A 296 11.95 -15.02 -19.89
C ALA A 296 11.17 -16.36 -19.88
N GLU A 297 10.12 -16.45 -19.06
CA GLU A 297 9.26 -17.66 -18.97
C GLU A 297 8.25 -17.76 -20.13
N ARG A 298 8.20 -16.78 -21.05
CA ARG A 298 7.27 -16.84 -22.20
C ARG A 298 7.69 -17.94 -23.18
N PRO A 299 6.73 -18.73 -23.71
CA PRO A 299 7.03 -19.74 -24.71
C PRO A 299 7.50 -19.11 -26.03
N ASN A 300 8.23 -19.89 -26.82
CA ASN A 300 8.69 -19.54 -28.19
C ASN A 300 9.69 -18.36 -28.27
N GLN A 301 10.43 -18.09 -27.20
CA GLN A 301 11.58 -17.19 -27.26
C GLN A 301 12.83 -17.95 -27.74
N ALA A 302 13.75 -17.22 -28.39
CA ALA A 302 15.06 -17.75 -28.73
C ALA A 302 15.85 -18.03 -27.45
N GLU A 303 16.55 -19.17 -27.39
CA GLU A 303 17.30 -19.59 -26.19
C GLU A 303 18.29 -18.53 -25.69
N SER A 304 18.98 -17.84 -26.60
CA SER A 304 19.90 -16.76 -26.25
C SER A 304 19.20 -15.55 -25.61
N ALA A 305 18.01 -15.17 -26.13
CA ALA A 305 17.23 -14.07 -25.57
C ALA A 305 16.69 -14.43 -24.18
N THR A 306 16.22 -15.67 -23.99
CA THR A 306 15.79 -16.18 -22.69
C THR A 306 16.95 -16.17 -21.68
N ALA A 307 18.13 -16.65 -22.07
CA ALA A 307 19.30 -16.65 -21.20
C ALA A 307 19.72 -15.23 -20.78
N GLN A 308 19.66 -14.27 -21.71
CA GLN A 308 19.95 -12.87 -21.44
C GLN A 308 18.94 -12.26 -20.45
N LEU A 309 17.64 -12.51 -20.63
CA LEU A 309 16.59 -12.01 -19.74
C LEU A 309 16.74 -12.57 -18.31
N TYR A 310 17.01 -13.87 -18.15
CA TYR A 310 17.30 -14.45 -16.84
C TYR A 310 18.55 -13.82 -16.20
N THR A 311 19.59 -13.55 -17.00
CA THR A 311 20.81 -12.89 -16.52
C THR A 311 20.50 -11.49 -15.95
N TYR A 312 19.71 -10.68 -16.66
CA TYR A 312 19.30 -9.37 -16.15
C TYR A 312 18.45 -9.47 -14.88
N ALA A 313 17.45 -10.35 -14.85
CA ALA A 313 16.62 -10.54 -13.66
C ALA A 313 17.46 -10.99 -12.44
N TYR A 314 18.38 -11.93 -12.64
CA TYR A 314 19.31 -12.40 -11.62
C TYR A 314 20.17 -11.27 -11.06
N GLN A 315 20.82 -10.48 -11.92
CA GLN A 315 21.69 -9.37 -11.50
C GLN A 315 20.93 -8.36 -10.64
N LEU A 316 19.73 -7.97 -11.08
CA LEU A 316 18.88 -7.03 -10.35
C LEU A 316 18.47 -7.59 -8.98
N TYR A 317 18.00 -8.84 -8.92
CA TYR A 317 17.66 -9.45 -7.63
C TYR A 317 18.89 -9.58 -6.72
N GLN A 318 20.04 -9.95 -7.27
CA GLN A 318 21.30 -10.08 -6.52
C GLN A 318 21.70 -8.76 -5.88
N GLU A 319 21.58 -7.63 -6.59
CA GLU A 319 21.85 -6.31 -6.02
C GLU A 319 20.87 -5.96 -4.91
N MET A 320 19.59 -6.26 -5.10
CA MET A 320 18.53 -5.94 -4.13
C MET A 320 18.68 -6.69 -2.80
N VAL A 321 18.92 -8.00 -2.85
CA VAL A 321 19.01 -8.86 -1.65
C VAL A 321 20.31 -8.69 -0.86
N LYS A 322 21.30 -7.94 -1.38
CA LYS A 322 22.48 -7.52 -0.60
C LYS A 322 22.13 -6.53 0.52
N THR A 323 21.00 -5.85 0.41
CA THR A 323 20.53 -4.92 1.45
C THR A 323 20.10 -5.69 2.71
N GLU A 324 20.54 -5.28 3.89
CA GLU A 324 20.30 -6.04 5.14
C GLU A 324 18.80 -6.16 5.51
N GLU A 325 17.99 -5.15 5.21
CA GLU A 325 16.56 -5.12 5.50
C GLU A 325 15.76 -5.04 4.19
N HIS A 326 14.92 -6.05 3.93
CA HIS A 326 14.07 -6.12 2.74
C HIS A 326 12.85 -7.05 2.93
N PRO A 327 11.81 -6.92 2.08
CA PRO A 327 10.64 -7.80 2.10
C PRO A 327 10.99 -9.30 1.98
N VAL A 328 10.32 -10.14 2.77
CA VAL A 328 10.61 -11.59 2.86
C VAL A 328 10.48 -12.28 1.50
N ASN A 329 9.50 -11.89 0.68
CA ASN A 329 9.26 -12.45 -0.65
C ASN A 329 10.44 -12.28 -1.61
N TRP A 330 11.35 -11.33 -1.39
CA TRP A 330 12.54 -11.17 -2.23
C TRP A 330 13.50 -12.36 -2.12
N HIS A 331 13.58 -13.01 -0.95
CA HIS A 331 14.38 -14.23 -0.80
C HIS A 331 13.87 -15.33 -1.75
N LYS A 332 12.55 -15.52 -1.84
CA LYS A 332 11.95 -16.50 -2.76
C LYS A 332 12.23 -16.16 -4.22
N ASN A 333 12.02 -14.90 -4.61
CA ASN A 333 12.23 -14.47 -5.99
C ASN A 333 13.70 -14.60 -6.43
N TYR A 334 14.65 -14.20 -5.57
CA TYR A 334 16.07 -14.36 -5.86
C TYR A 334 16.49 -15.83 -5.92
N ALA A 335 15.98 -16.69 -5.01
CA ALA A 335 16.27 -18.12 -5.07
C ALA A 335 15.76 -18.76 -6.37
N ILE A 336 14.57 -18.39 -6.84
CA ILE A 336 14.04 -18.82 -8.14
C ILE A 336 14.94 -18.33 -9.29
N ALA A 337 15.41 -17.07 -9.25
CA ALA A 337 16.32 -16.54 -10.24
C ALA A 337 17.67 -17.29 -10.27
N CYS A 338 18.24 -17.60 -9.11
CA CYS A 338 19.46 -18.43 -9.00
C CYS A 338 19.24 -19.84 -9.56
N GLU A 339 18.10 -20.46 -9.28
CA GLU A 339 17.74 -21.78 -9.78
C GLU A 339 17.63 -21.80 -11.31
N ARG A 340 17.00 -20.76 -11.90
CA ARG A 340 16.95 -20.62 -13.36
C ARG A 340 18.32 -20.41 -13.96
N MET A 341 19.14 -19.53 -13.38
CA MET A 341 20.54 -19.33 -13.80
C MET A 341 21.35 -20.62 -13.76
N LEU A 342 21.11 -21.49 -12.76
CA LEU A 342 21.76 -22.79 -12.67
C LEU A 342 21.37 -23.68 -13.86
N ARG A 343 20.12 -23.67 -14.32
CA ARG A 343 19.70 -24.48 -15.48
C ARG A 343 20.30 -24.02 -16.79
N ILE A 344 20.50 -22.72 -16.94
CA ILE A 344 21.01 -22.09 -18.17
C ILE A 344 22.50 -21.76 -18.10
N HIS A 345 23.23 -22.28 -17.10
CA HIS A 345 24.60 -21.85 -16.78
C HIS A 345 25.58 -21.98 -17.97
N ALA A 346 25.30 -22.88 -18.93
CA ALA A 346 26.14 -23.10 -20.10
C ALA A 346 25.83 -22.13 -21.26
N GLN A 347 24.68 -21.48 -21.21
CA GLN A 347 24.15 -20.56 -22.23
C GLN A 347 24.11 -19.10 -21.75
N ALA A 348 24.27 -18.86 -20.44
CA ALA A 348 24.28 -17.52 -19.86
C ALA A 348 25.54 -16.75 -20.25
N ASP A 349 25.37 -15.47 -20.61
CA ASP A 349 26.49 -14.57 -20.95
C ASP A 349 27.43 -14.32 -19.77
N VAL A 350 26.90 -14.45 -18.55
CA VAL A 350 27.65 -14.30 -17.30
C VAL A 350 27.92 -15.68 -16.71
N ALA A 351 29.19 -16.08 -16.71
CA ALA A 351 29.65 -17.28 -16.04
C ALA A 351 29.57 -17.09 -14.52
N VAL A 352 28.53 -17.64 -13.89
CA VAL A 352 28.40 -17.74 -12.44
C VAL A 352 28.67 -19.17 -12.02
N ASP A 353 29.45 -19.36 -10.94
CA ASP A 353 29.77 -20.68 -10.41
C ASP A 353 28.49 -21.46 -10.04
N PRO A 354 28.26 -22.66 -10.59
CA PRO A 354 27.14 -23.51 -10.23
C PRO A 354 27.06 -23.86 -8.73
N ASP A 355 28.20 -24.04 -8.03
CA ASP A 355 28.19 -24.31 -6.57
C ASP A 355 27.68 -23.09 -5.79
N PHE A 356 28.04 -21.89 -6.25
CA PHE A 356 27.56 -20.63 -5.68
C PHE A 356 26.05 -20.45 -5.91
N LEU A 357 25.55 -20.62 -7.14
CA LEU A 357 24.12 -20.51 -7.45
C LEU A 357 23.27 -21.50 -6.65
N LEU A 358 23.72 -22.74 -6.54
CA LEU A 358 23.03 -23.77 -5.76
C LEU A 358 23.03 -23.44 -4.27
N SER A 359 24.16 -22.96 -3.73
CA SER A 359 24.28 -22.52 -2.34
C SER A 359 23.35 -21.34 -2.02
N GLU A 360 23.29 -20.33 -2.90
CA GLU A 360 22.42 -19.17 -2.73
C GLU A 360 20.93 -19.54 -2.85
N THR A 361 20.58 -20.44 -3.78
CA THR A 361 19.21 -20.98 -3.90
C THR A 361 18.76 -21.63 -2.60
N ILE A 362 19.59 -22.51 -2.02
CA ILE A 362 19.31 -23.19 -0.75
C ILE A 362 19.16 -22.19 0.39
N LYS A 363 20.10 -21.24 0.50
CA LYS A 363 20.13 -20.22 1.56
C LYS A 363 18.87 -19.36 1.53
N HIS A 364 18.53 -18.79 0.38
CA HIS A 364 17.42 -17.85 0.29
C HIS A 364 16.05 -18.54 0.39
N PHE A 365 15.87 -19.75 -0.15
CA PHE A 365 14.64 -20.51 0.15
C PHE A 365 14.51 -20.88 1.63
N SER A 366 15.63 -21.20 2.30
CA SER A 366 15.62 -21.49 3.74
C SER A 366 15.22 -20.25 4.55
N LEU A 367 15.78 -19.07 4.23
CA LEU A 367 15.41 -17.79 4.84
C LEU A 367 13.94 -17.42 4.60
N TYR A 368 13.42 -17.71 3.41
CA TYR A 368 12.01 -17.51 3.09
C TYR A 368 11.10 -18.38 3.98
N VAL A 369 11.38 -19.68 4.06
CA VAL A 369 10.60 -20.63 4.87
C VAL A 369 10.65 -20.28 6.36
N GLU A 370 11.80 -19.82 6.86
CA GLU A 370 11.97 -19.41 8.26
C GLU A 370 11.14 -18.16 8.60
N LYS A 371 11.12 -17.16 7.71
CA LYS A 371 10.51 -15.85 7.98
C LYS A 371 9.04 -15.75 7.56
N THR A 372 8.55 -16.62 6.69
CA THR A 372 7.15 -16.58 6.23
C THR A 372 6.21 -17.24 7.25
N GLU A 373 5.17 -16.52 7.66
CA GLU A 373 4.18 -17.02 8.62
C GLU A 373 3.18 -17.96 7.94
N ASP A 374 2.50 -17.51 6.88
CA ASP A 374 1.44 -18.26 6.18
C ASP A 374 1.64 -18.27 4.64
N ASP A 375 2.36 -19.26 4.10
CA ASP A 375 2.44 -19.53 2.65
C ASP A 375 2.08 -21.00 2.35
N PRO A 376 1.04 -21.29 1.53
CA PRO A 376 0.71 -22.65 1.08
C PRO A 376 1.86 -23.40 0.42
N GLN A 377 2.87 -22.71 -0.10
CA GLN A 377 4.02 -23.29 -0.79
C GLN A 377 5.17 -23.66 0.16
N LYS A 378 5.06 -23.38 1.46
CA LYS A 378 6.14 -23.59 2.45
C LYS A 378 6.64 -25.03 2.50
N ASP A 379 5.73 -26.00 2.46
CA ASP A 379 6.08 -27.43 2.48
C ASP A 379 6.82 -27.84 1.20
N ALA A 380 6.33 -27.38 0.04
CA ALA A 380 6.96 -27.66 -1.25
C ALA A 380 8.38 -27.07 -1.32
N ILE A 381 8.57 -25.84 -0.83
CA ILE A 381 9.88 -25.19 -0.78
C ILE A 381 10.82 -25.91 0.19
N THR A 382 10.31 -26.40 1.33
CA THR A 382 11.12 -27.16 2.30
C THR A 382 11.62 -28.49 1.74
N GLN A 383 10.77 -29.20 0.99
CA GLN A 383 11.15 -30.42 0.29
C GLN A 383 12.20 -30.13 -0.80
N MET A 384 12.00 -29.06 -1.58
CA MET A 384 12.96 -28.61 -2.59
C MET A 384 14.33 -28.29 -1.97
N VAL A 385 14.38 -27.55 -0.86
CA VAL A 385 15.63 -27.25 -0.13
C VAL A 385 16.36 -28.52 0.28
N SER A 386 15.64 -29.53 0.75
CA SER A 386 16.22 -30.82 1.17
C SER A 386 16.84 -31.55 -0.02
N HIS A 387 16.16 -31.55 -1.17
CA HIS A 387 16.67 -32.11 -2.42
C HIS A 387 17.94 -31.37 -2.88
N LEU A 388 17.90 -30.04 -2.98
CA LEU A 388 19.04 -29.23 -3.43
C LEU A 388 20.27 -29.38 -2.53
N LYS A 389 20.08 -29.52 -1.20
CA LYS A 389 21.18 -29.81 -0.26
C LYS A 389 21.88 -31.14 -0.58
N SER A 390 21.12 -32.17 -0.95
CA SER A 390 21.67 -33.47 -1.34
C SER A 390 22.48 -33.39 -2.64
N GLU A 391 22.01 -32.60 -3.61
CA GLU A 391 22.71 -32.37 -4.87
C GLU A 391 24.02 -31.61 -4.67
N LEU A 392 24.01 -30.56 -3.83
CA LEU A 392 25.20 -29.78 -3.49
C LEU A 392 26.28 -30.67 -2.85
N GLN A 393 25.90 -31.58 -1.95
CA GLN A 393 26.83 -32.54 -1.35
C GLN A 393 27.41 -33.50 -2.40
N ARG A 394 26.60 -33.95 -3.36
CA ARG A 394 27.06 -34.80 -4.46
C ARG A 394 28.06 -34.07 -5.36
N MET A 395 27.76 -32.84 -5.76
CA MET A 395 28.65 -32.01 -6.60
C MET A 395 30.00 -31.77 -5.90
N ARG A 396 29.98 -31.39 -4.63
CA ARG A 396 31.22 -31.15 -3.86
C ARG A 396 32.07 -32.41 -3.68
N LYS A 397 31.46 -33.59 -3.56
CA LYS A 397 32.18 -34.87 -3.54
C LYS A 397 32.85 -35.16 -4.88
N LEU A 398 32.15 -34.96 -5.99
CA LEU A 398 32.68 -35.15 -7.35
C LEU A 398 33.80 -34.17 -7.69
N SER A 399 33.81 -32.95 -7.14
CA SER A 399 34.89 -31.98 -7.35
C SER A 399 36.17 -32.27 -6.55
N LYS A 400 36.09 -33.15 -5.53
CA LYS A 400 37.18 -33.46 -4.59
C LYS A 400 37.86 -34.82 -4.86
N GLY A 401 37.28 -35.64 -5.73
CA GLY A 401 37.86 -36.91 -6.19
C GLY A 401 38.22 -36.79 -7.65
#